data_AF-A0AAU4N6Y1-F1
#
_entry.id   AF-A0AAU4N6Y1-F1
#
_cell.length_a   1.000
_cell.length_b   1.000
_cell.length_c   1.000
_cell.angle_alpha   90.00
_cell.angle_beta   90.00
_cell.angle_gamma   90.00
#
_symmetry.space_group_name_H-M   'P 1'
#
loop_
_entity.id
_entity.type
_entity.pdbx_description
1 polymer ?
#
loop_
_entity_poly.entity_id
_entity_poly.type
_entity_poly.pdbx_seq_one_letter_code
_entity_poly.pdbx_strand_id
1 'polypeptide(L)'
;MPSSSTGGRHTRSLSKAQGTRFFHHPRAGTLVLDWDTLTSSTVPDQHLVIWTAPPDSASERGLRLLASATARSEAGKTSYSPPHSS
;
A
#
# COMPACT_ATOMS: atom_id res chain seq x y z
N MET A 1 53.67 -7.11 1.05
CA MET A 1 52.64 -6.26 0.44
C MET A 1 51.29 -6.97 0.58
N PRO A 2 50.32 -6.48 1.36
CA PRO A 2 48.97 -7.03 1.32
C PRO A 2 48.09 -6.20 0.36
N SER A 3 47.61 -6.85 -0.69
CA SER A 3 46.54 -6.34 -1.53
C SER A 3 45.23 -6.36 -0.74
N SER A 4 44.55 -5.23 -0.61
CA SER A 4 43.21 -5.17 -0.04
C SER A 4 42.22 -4.77 -1.12
N SER A 5 41.45 -5.77 -1.55
CA SER A 5 40.24 -5.64 -2.36
C SER A 5 39.20 -4.82 -1.59
N THR A 6 38.97 -3.57 -2.00
CA THR A 6 37.85 -2.76 -1.50
C THR A 6 36.56 -3.19 -2.20
N GLY A 7 35.80 -4.07 -1.56
CA GLY A 7 34.41 -4.33 -1.91
C GLY A 7 33.57 -3.09 -1.59
N GLY A 8 33.08 -2.41 -2.63
CA GLY A 8 32.20 -1.26 -2.48
C GLY A 8 30.89 -1.66 -1.81
N ARG A 9 30.64 -1.16 -0.59
CA ARG A 9 29.35 -1.28 0.08
C ARG A 9 28.30 -0.50 -0.70
N HIS A 10 27.45 -1.18 -1.43
CA HIS A 10 26.20 -0.60 -1.93
C HIS A 10 25.25 -0.42 -0.74
N THR A 11 25.39 0.67 0.02
CA THR A 11 24.36 1.05 0.98
C THR A 11 23.21 1.64 0.19
N ARG A 12 22.32 0.78 -0.33
CA ARG A 12 21.09 1.22 -0.94
C ARG A 12 20.20 1.80 0.17
N SER A 13 20.34 3.09 0.42
CA SER A 13 19.43 3.83 1.28
C SER A 13 18.06 3.85 0.63
N LEU A 14 17.09 3.15 1.23
CA LEU A 14 15.69 3.28 0.87
C LEU A 14 15.19 4.60 1.46
N SER A 15 14.85 5.58 0.62
CA SER A 15 14.09 6.75 1.07
C SER A 15 12.66 6.30 1.39
N LYS A 16 12.31 6.29 2.69
CA LYS A 16 10.94 6.09 3.15
C LYS A 16 10.37 7.42 3.58
N ALA A 17 9.32 7.88 2.91
CA ALA A 17 8.53 9.01 3.35
C ALA A 17 7.35 8.47 4.17
N GLN A 18 7.11 9.04 5.35
CA GLN A 18 6.06 8.58 6.26
C GLN A 18 5.33 9.75 6.91
N GLY A 19 4.11 9.52 7.40
CA GLY A 19 3.37 10.50 8.19
C GLY A 19 1.93 10.07 8.48
N THR A 20 1.09 11.00 8.94
CA THR A 20 -0.32 10.73 9.26
C THR A 20 -1.22 11.60 8.39
N ARG A 21 -2.35 11.04 7.92
CA ARG A 21 -3.40 11.76 7.20
C ARG A 21 -4.77 11.55 7.79
N PHE A 22 -5.60 12.57 7.60
CA PHE A 22 -6.99 12.62 8.01
C PHE A 22 -7.86 12.61 6.75
N PHE A 23 -8.80 11.66 6.69
CA PHE A 23 -9.76 11.54 5.62
C PHE A 23 -11.17 11.63 6.18
N HIS A 24 -12.06 12.32 5.48
CA HIS A 24 -13.48 12.33 5.78
C HIS A 24 -14.20 11.48 4.74
N HIS A 25 -14.56 10.24 5.11
CA HIS A 25 -15.23 9.30 4.22
C HIS A 25 -16.74 9.26 4.51
N PRO A 26 -17.61 9.44 3.50
CA PRO A 26 -19.05 9.59 3.72
C PRO A 26 -19.71 8.37 4.38
N ARG A 27 -19.15 7.17 4.20
CA ARG A 27 -19.68 5.92 4.78
C ARG A 27 -18.91 5.41 6.00
N ALA A 28 -17.66 5.83 6.19
CA ALA A 28 -16.78 5.30 7.24
C ALA A 28 -16.43 6.35 8.31
N GLY A 29 -16.92 7.58 8.14
CA GLY A 29 -16.62 8.69 9.03
C GLY A 29 -15.20 9.20 8.84
N THR A 30 -14.64 9.77 9.91
CA THR A 30 -13.25 10.24 9.93
C THR A 30 -12.28 9.07 10.06
N LEU A 31 -11.35 8.97 9.12
CA LEU A 31 -10.26 8.00 9.14
C LEU A 31 -8.93 8.73 9.38
N VAL A 32 -8.26 8.36 10.45
CA VAL A 32 -6.88 8.75 10.74
C VAL A 32 -5.99 7.58 10.35
N LEU A 33 -5.17 7.78 9.32
CA LEU A 33 -4.33 6.74 8.74
C LEU A 33 -2.88 7.21 8.69
N ASP A 34 -1.98 6.39 9.18
CA ASP A 34 -0.56 6.52 8.92
C ASP A 34 -0.27 6.07 7.48
N TRP A 35 0.74 6.68 6.88
CA TRP A 35 1.16 6.37 5.53
C TRP A 35 2.66 6.18 5.45
N ASP A 36 3.05 5.23 4.62
CA ASP A 36 4.42 4.92 4.29
C ASP A 36 4.56 4.80 2.78
N THR A 37 5.50 5.55 2.20
CA THR A 37 5.87 5.40 0.79
C THR A 37 7.16 4.61 0.68
N LEU A 38 7.09 3.50 -0.05
CA LEU A 38 8.20 2.63 -0.38
C LEU A 38 8.54 2.82 -1.86
N THR A 39 9.72 3.36 -2.14
CA THR A 39 10.23 3.49 -3.51
C THR A 39 10.94 2.21 -3.92
N SER A 40 10.59 1.67 -5.08
CA SER A 40 11.23 0.47 -5.61
C SER A 40 12.70 0.73 -5.92
N SER A 41 13.53 -0.21 -5.51
CA SER A 41 14.96 -0.19 -5.73
C SER A 41 15.35 -0.55 -7.17
N THR A 42 14.50 -1.32 -7.85
CA THR A 42 14.74 -1.80 -9.21
C THR A 42 14.12 -0.90 -10.27
N VAL A 43 13.02 -0.21 -9.92
CA VAL A 43 12.31 0.72 -10.80
C VAL A 43 12.08 2.02 -10.04
N PRO A 44 12.95 3.03 -10.17
CA PRO A 44 12.93 4.23 -9.32
C PRO A 44 11.63 5.04 -9.35
N ASP A 45 10.89 4.94 -10.46
CA ASP A 45 9.61 5.64 -10.67
C ASP A 45 8.40 4.88 -10.08
N GLN A 46 8.60 3.65 -9.62
CA GLN A 46 7.56 2.85 -8.97
C GLN A 46 7.55 3.10 -7.46
N HIS A 47 6.41 3.54 -6.94
CA HIS A 47 6.19 3.78 -5.52
C HIS A 47 4.98 3.00 -5.02
N LEU A 48 5.12 2.36 -3.86
CA LEU A 48 4.02 1.76 -3.11
C LEU A 48 3.69 2.66 -1.92
N VAL A 49 2.43 3.07 -1.78
CA VAL A 49 1.96 3.81 -0.61
C VAL A 49 1.09 2.89 0.23
N ILE A 50 1.52 2.61 1.46
CA ILE A 50 0.79 1.81 2.43
C ILE A 50 0.03 2.77 3.34
N TRP A 51 -1.27 2.55 3.52
CA TRP A 51 -2.11 3.29 4.46
C TRP A 51 -2.52 2.37 5.59
N THR A 52 -2.17 2.73 6.83
CA THR A 52 -2.37 1.90 8.01
C THR A 52 -3.23 2.64 9.02
N ALA A 53 -4.29 1.99 9.53
CA ALA A 53 -5.03 2.51 10.68
C ALA A 53 -4.34 2.07 11.98
N PRO A 54 -4.34 2.91 13.03
CA PRO A 54 -3.94 2.46 14.36
C PRO A 54 -4.79 1.26 14.82
N PRO A 55 -4.22 0.27 15.52
CA PRO A 55 -4.98 -0.88 16.02
C PRO A 55 -6.06 -0.45 17.01
N ASP A 56 -7.17 -1.22 17.07
CA ASP A 56 -8.33 -1.01 17.95
C ASP A 56 -9.04 0.34 17.78
N SER A 57 -8.70 1.10 16.73
CA SER A 57 -9.21 2.44 16.49
C SER A 57 -10.53 2.46 15.71
N ALA A 58 -11.21 3.62 15.72
CA ALA A 58 -12.35 3.86 14.84
C ALA A 58 -11.95 3.78 13.35
N SER A 59 -10.73 4.22 13.02
CA SER A 59 -10.18 4.12 11.67
C SER A 59 -10.06 2.67 11.21
N GLU A 60 -9.62 1.76 12.10
CA GLU A 60 -9.50 0.34 11.77
C GLU A 60 -10.87 -0.27 11.44
N ARG A 61 -11.88 0.00 12.29
CA ARG A 61 -13.27 -0.44 12.04
C ARG A 61 -13.82 0.16 10.75
N GLY A 62 -13.53 1.42 10.47
CA GLY A 62 -13.89 2.10 9.22
C GLY A 62 -13.27 1.44 7.99
N LEU A 63 -11.97 1.11 8.03
CA LEU A 63 -11.31 0.37 6.93
C LEU A 63 -11.92 -1.01 6.71
N ARG A 64 -12.21 -1.77 7.78
CA ARG A 64 -12.89 -3.08 7.67
C ARG A 64 -14.27 -2.98 7.03
N LEU A 65 -15.04 -1.93 7.38
CA LEU A 65 -16.33 -1.64 6.77
C LEU A 65 -16.19 -1.34 5.27
N LEU A 66 -15.18 -0.55 4.85
CA LEU A 66 -14.94 -0.26 3.43
C LEU A 66 -14.50 -1.49 2.64
N ALA A 67 -13.64 -2.33 3.22
CA ALA A 67 -13.17 -3.56 2.61
C ALA A 67 -14.33 -4.52 2.33
N SER A 68 -15.22 -4.73 3.31
CA SER A 68 -16.39 -5.60 3.15
C SER A 68 -17.38 -5.09 2.10
N ALA A 69 -17.61 -3.77 2.02
CA ALA A 69 -18.48 -3.18 1.00
C ALA A 69 -17.92 -3.36 -0.43
N THR A 70 -16.59 -3.27 -0.58
CA THR A 70 -15.92 -3.49 -1.87
C THR A 70 -15.99 -4.96 -2.27
N ALA A 71 -15.74 -5.90 -1.36
CA ALA A 71 -15.83 -7.33 -1.63
C ALA A 71 -17.24 -7.74 -2.14
N ARG A 72 -18.30 -7.17 -1.56
CA ARG A 72 -19.67 -7.37 -2.06
C ARG A 72 -19.88 -6.86 -3.49
N SER A 73 -19.20 -5.78 -3.86
CA SER A 73 -19.32 -5.16 -5.19
C SER A 73 -18.58 -5.98 -6.26
N GLU A 74 -17.43 -6.55 -5.91
CA GLU A 74 -16.63 -7.40 -6.81
C GLU A 74 -17.27 -8.77 -7.04
N ALA A 75 -17.96 -9.35 -6.04
CA ALA A 75 -18.72 -10.58 -6.21
C ALA A 75 -19.86 -10.47 -7.26
N GLY A 76 -20.30 -9.25 -7.58
CA GLY A 76 -21.25 -8.98 -8.67
C GLY A 76 -20.61 -8.76 -10.05
N LYS A 77 -19.28 -8.61 -10.13
CA LYS A 77 -18.53 -8.31 -11.35
C LYS A 77 -17.85 -9.53 -11.99
N THR A 78 -17.80 -10.67 -11.32
CA THR A 78 -17.18 -11.91 -11.86
C THR A 78 -17.98 -12.60 -12.96
N SER A 79 -18.96 -11.93 -13.58
CA SER A 79 -19.48 -12.32 -14.89
C SER A 79 -18.46 -11.97 -15.99
N TYR A 80 -17.27 -12.57 -15.91
CA TYR A 80 -16.32 -12.61 -17.01
C TYR A 80 -16.72 -13.78 -17.89
N SER A 81 -17.40 -13.48 -19.01
CA SER A 81 -17.62 -14.45 -20.08
C SER A 81 -16.29 -14.55 -20.87
N PRO A 82 -15.60 -15.70 -20.86
CA PRO A 82 -14.38 -15.86 -21.64
C PRO A 82 -14.70 -15.71 -23.13
N PRO A 83 -13.86 -15.03 -23.93
CA PRO A 83 -14.07 -14.91 -25.36
C PRO A 83 -14.01 -16.29 -26.01
N HIS A 84 -15.09 -16.64 -26.70
CA HIS A 84 -15.20 -17.78 -27.61
C HIS A 84 -14.16 -17.60 -28.72
N SER A 85 -13.13 -18.44 -28.73
CA SER A 85 -12.27 -18.61 -29.92
C SER A 85 -12.87 -19.72 -30.78
N SER A 86 -13.28 -19.33 -31.99
CA SER A 86 -13.68 -20.22 -33.09
C SER A 86 -12.48 -20.89 -33.76
#